data_AF-A0A960AMI2-F1
#
_entry.id   AF-A0A960AMI2-F1
#
_cell.length_a   1.000
_cell.length_b   1.000
_cell.length_c   1.000
_cell.angle_alpha   90.00
_cell.angle_beta   90.00
_cell.angle_gamma   90.00
#
_symmetry.space_group_name_H-M   'P 1'
#
loop_
_entity.id
_entity.type
_entity.pdbx_description
1 polymer ?
#
loop_
_entity_poly.entity_id
_entity_poly.type
_entity_poly.pdbx_seq_one_letter_code
_entity_poly.pdbx_strand_id
1 'polypeptide(L)'
;TPTPTPTPTPEPVTKKVQKAADGKGQPPARIKVRGVTVVTGRNALTNAGQSIRTQVVASLPDATAQGEVRYVKVIRGPQGLVKVRTYGRPDLKIVVRQHAPATSEYKAFSTRSVYVGGVKR
;
A
#
# COMPACT_ATOMS: atom_id res chain seq x y z
N THR A 1 -38.93 -38.03 23.41
CA THR A 1 -38.03 -36.85 23.42
C THR A 1 -36.87 -37.13 22.48
N PRO A 2 -36.72 -36.42 21.34
CA PRO A 2 -35.56 -36.63 20.47
C PRO A 2 -34.31 -35.97 21.05
N THR A 3 -33.18 -36.67 20.99
CA THR A 3 -31.84 -36.25 21.42
C THR A 3 -31.31 -35.10 20.56
N PRO A 4 -30.72 -34.04 21.11
CA PRO A 4 -30.11 -32.99 20.31
C PRO A 4 -28.81 -33.50 19.65
N THR A 5 -28.75 -33.42 18.32
CA THR A 5 -27.53 -33.68 17.53
C THR A 5 -26.43 -32.69 17.93
N PRO A 6 -25.18 -33.13 18.18
CA PRO A 6 -24.10 -32.22 18.49
C PRO A 6 -23.81 -31.31 17.28
N THR A 7 -23.84 -30.00 17.52
CA THR A 7 -23.42 -29.00 16.52
C THR A 7 -21.95 -29.22 16.18
N PRO A 8 -21.56 -29.34 14.90
CA PRO A 8 -20.15 -29.41 14.54
C PRO A 8 -19.48 -28.08 14.93
N THR A 9 -18.48 -28.17 15.80
CA THR A 9 -17.57 -27.05 16.11
C THR A 9 -16.98 -26.54 14.79
N PRO A 10 -17.11 -25.26 14.43
CA PRO A 10 -16.49 -24.74 13.22
C PRO A 10 -14.97 -24.89 13.35
N GLU A 11 -14.37 -25.69 12.48
CA GLU A 11 -12.92 -25.79 12.37
C GLU A 11 -12.33 -24.38 12.17
N PRO A 12 -11.19 -24.06 12.80
CA PRO A 12 -10.54 -22.79 12.57
C PRO A 12 -10.08 -22.75 11.10
N VAL A 13 -10.87 -22.10 10.25
CA VAL A 13 -10.49 -21.88 8.85
C VAL A 13 -9.24 -21.00 8.86
N THR A 14 -8.07 -21.60 8.72
CA THR A 14 -6.80 -20.90 8.60
C THR A 14 -6.81 -20.10 7.30
N LYS A 15 -7.27 -18.84 7.38
CA LYS A 15 -7.28 -17.92 6.25
C LYS A 15 -5.89 -17.73 5.68
N LYS A 16 -5.77 -17.86 4.36
CA LYS A 16 -4.51 -17.67 3.62
C LYS A 16 -4.05 -16.22 3.72
N VAL A 17 -2.74 -16.00 3.61
CA VAL A 17 -2.15 -14.66 3.59
C VAL A 17 -2.32 -14.05 2.19
N GLN A 18 -2.84 -12.82 2.11
CA GLN A 18 -2.86 -12.08 0.85
C GLN A 18 -1.49 -11.49 0.53
N LYS A 19 -1.16 -11.48 -0.76
CA LYS A 19 0.01 -10.81 -1.32
C LYS A 19 -0.37 -10.10 -2.61
N ALA A 20 0.45 -9.14 -3.03
CA ALA A 20 0.31 -8.58 -4.37
C ALA A 20 0.41 -9.72 -5.40
N ALA A 21 -0.50 -9.74 -6.37
CA ALA A 21 -0.51 -10.72 -7.45
C ALA A 21 0.74 -10.55 -8.33
N ASP A 22 1.09 -9.29 -8.62
CA ASP A 22 2.17 -8.92 -9.53
C ASP A 22 3.06 -7.81 -8.94
N GLY A 23 4.18 -7.53 -9.61
CA GLY A 23 5.06 -6.38 -9.34
C GLY A 23 4.38 -5.01 -9.41
N LYS A 24 3.18 -4.91 -10.02
CA LYS A 24 2.36 -3.69 -10.04
C LYS A 24 1.82 -3.32 -8.65
N GLY A 25 1.53 -4.32 -7.83
CA GLY A 25 1.07 -4.15 -6.46
C GLY A 25 2.20 -4.02 -5.45
N GLN A 26 3.43 -4.34 -5.84
CA GLN A 26 4.59 -4.23 -4.96
C GLN A 26 5.07 -2.76 -4.91
N PRO A 27 5.37 -2.25 -3.71
CA PRO A 27 5.92 -0.91 -3.59
C PRO A 27 7.37 -0.91 -4.11
N PRO A 28 7.82 0.17 -4.78
CA PRO A 28 9.12 0.20 -5.45
C PRO A 28 10.28 0.02 -4.47
N ALA A 29 11.41 -0.54 -4.91
CA ALA A 29 12.59 -0.65 -4.05
C ALA A 29 13.18 0.73 -3.66
N ARG A 30 13.05 1.71 -4.56
CA ARG A 30 13.58 3.06 -4.40
C ARG A 30 12.60 4.09 -4.95
N ILE A 31 12.45 5.22 -4.28
CA ILE A 31 11.81 6.42 -4.83
C ILE A 31 12.91 7.37 -5.29
N LYS A 32 12.81 7.90 -6.52
CA LYS A 32 13.79 8.87 -7.01
C LYS A 32 13.75 10.12 -6.11
N VAL A 33 14.91 10.67 -5.75
CA VAL A 33 15.00 11.91 -4.96
C VAL A 33 14.49 13.10 -5.78
N ARG A 34 14.71 13.07 -7.10
CA ARG A 34 14.15 13.99 -8.09
C ARG A 34 13.56 13.20 -9.26
N GLY A 35 12.31 13.51 -9.63
CA GLY A 35 11.63 12.90 -10.76
C GLY A 35 10.35 12.17 -10.37
N VAL A 36 9.82 11.35 -11.28
CA VAL A 36 8.58 10.59 -11.09
C VAL A 36 8.90 9.13 -10.83
N THR A 37 8.28 8.57 -9.79
CA THR A 37 8.32 7.14 -9.48
C THR A 37 6.91 6.57 -9.43
N VAL A 38 6.71 5.40 -10.02
CA VAL A 38 5.46 4.64 -9.88
C VAL A 38 5.49 3.92 -8.55
N VAL A 39 4.53 4.21 -7.68
CA VAL A 39 4.38 3.56 -6.36
C VAL A 39 3.47 2.36 -6.44
N THR A 40 2.41 2.44 -7.25
CA THR A 40 1.50 1.34 -7.53
C THR A 40 1.06 1.43 -8.97
N GLY A 41 1.18 0.32 -9.70
CA GLY A 41 0.77 0.22 -11.10
C GLY A 41 -0.75 0.24 -11.28
N ARG A 42 -1.19 0.37 -12.53
CA ARG A 42 -2.61 0.24 -12.90
C ARG A 42 -3.10 -1.19 -12.61
N ASN A 43 -4.33 -1.32 -12.14
CA ASN A 43 -4.98 -2.59 -11.80
C ASN A 43 -4.07 -3.46 -10.90
N ALA A 44 -3.50 -2.85 -9.87
CA ALA A 44 -2.76 -3.59 -8.85
C ALA A 44 -3.74 -4.44 -8.04
N LEU A 45 -3.66 -5.76 -8.21
CA LEU A 45 -4.52 -6.73 -7.54
C LEU A 45 -3.73 -7.55 -6.51
N THR A 46 -4.42 -8.06 -5.50
CA THR A 46 -3.93 -9.15 -4.66
C THR A 46 -4.14 -10.50 -5.34
N ASN A 47 -3.49 -11.55 -4.85
CA ASN A 47 -3.76 -12.93 -5.25
C ASN A 47 -5.21 -13.38 -5.00
N ALA A 48 -5.97 -12.65 -4.19
CA ALA A 48 -7.40 -12.85 -3.97
C ALA A 48 -8.27 -12.06 -4.97
N GLY A 49 -7.68 -11.45 -6.00
CA GLY A 49 -8.40 -10.67 -7.02
C GLY A 49 -8.88 -9.29 -6.55
N GLN A 50 -8.46 -8.83 -5.38
CA GLN A 50 -8.93 -7.55 -4.84
C GLN A 50 -8.01 -6.40 -5.22
N SER A 51 -8.61 -5.24 -5.50
CA SER A 51 -7.88 -4.00 -5.79
C SER A 51 -7.10 -3.50 -4.58
N ILE A 52 -5.80 -3.28 -4.77
CA ILE A 52 -4.91 -2.69 -3.76
C ILE A 52 -5.15 -1.18 -3.72
N ARG A 53 -5.57 -0.68 -2.55
CA ARG A 53 -5.67 0.75 -2.27
C ARG A 53 -4.34 1.26 -1.74
N THR A 54 -3.80 2.30 -2.36
CA THR A 54 -2.52 2.89 -1.95
C THR A 54 -2.71 4.30 -1.39
N GLN A 55 -2.24 4.50 -0.17
CA GLN A 55 -2.13 5.79 0.48
C GLN A 55 -0.66 6.19 0.55
N VAL A 56 -0.34 7.39 0.06
CA VAL A 56 0.99 7.96 0.14
C VAL A 56 0.93 9.18 1.06
N VAL A 57 1.74 9.15 2.11
CA VAL A 57 1.93 10.26 3.03
C VAL A 57 3.37 10.74 2.88
N ALA A 58 3.55 11.99 2.46
CA ALA A 58 4.85 12.63 2.46
C ALA A 58 4.97 13.49 3.71
N SER A 59 6.07 13.34 4.43
CA SER A 59 6.41 14.13 5.60
C SER A 59 7.83 14.66 5.43
N LEU A 60 8.04 15.92 5.75
CA LEU A 60 9.36 16.51 5.89
C LEU A 60 9.62 16.70 7.38
N PRO A 61 10.83 16.42 7.87
CA PRO A 61 11.19 16.68 9.26
C PRO A 61 10.95 18.14 9.66
N ASP A 62 11.19 19.07 8.73
CA ASP A 62 11.21 20.52 9.00
C ASP A 62 10.18 21.32 8.20
N ALA A 63 9.16 20.70 7.59
CA ALA A 63 8.19 21.45 6.79
C ALA A 63 7.33 22.35 7.68
N THR A 64 7.69 23.63 7.68
CA THR A 64 6.94 24.71 8.30
C THR A 64 6.02 25.36 7.27
N ALA A 65 4.72 25.23 7.54
CA ALA A 65 3.62 26.04 7.00
C ALA A 65 3.09 25.77 5.58
N GLN A 66 1.77 26.01 5.44
CA GLN A 66 1.02 26.06 4.19
C GLN A 66 1.57 27.20 3.31
N GLY A 67 2.39 26.85 2.32
CA GLY A 67 3.00 27.82 1.39
C GLY A 67 4.40 27.44 0.92
N GLU A 68 5.06 26.53 1.65
CA GLU A 68 6.40 26.04 1.30
C GLU A 68 6.39 25.23 -0.02
N VAL A 69 7.47 25.36 -0.80
CA VAL A 69 7.66 24.70 -2.10
C VAL A 69 7.26 23.24 -1.99
N ARG A 70 6.28 22.78 -2.78
CA ARG A 70 5.80 21.39 -2.73
C ARG A 70 6.93 20.45 -3.14
N TYR A 71 7.66 19.89 -2.17
CA TYR A 71 8.76 18.94 -2.40
C TYR A 71 8.28 17.57 -2.91
N VAL A 72 6.97 17.32 -2.81
CA VAL A 72 6.30 16.12 -3.32
C VAL A 72 4.95 16.47 -3.93
N LYS A 73 4.63 15.81 -5.04
CA LYS A 73 3.28 15.74 -5.59
C LYS A 73 2.88 14.28 -5.76
N VAL A 74 1.81 13.87 -5.09
CA VAL A 74 1.17 12.56 -5.30
C VAL A 74 0.23 12.69 -6.50
N ILE A 75 0.43 11.86 -7.52
CA ILE A 75 -0.37 11.84 -8.74
C ILE A 75 -1.16 10.53 -8.74
N ARG A 76 -2.47 10.64 -8.60
CA ARG A 76 -3.39 9.51 -8.72
C ARG A 76 -3.90 9.45 -10.15
N GLY A 77 -3.81 8.29 -10.77
CA GLY A 77 -4.27 8.04 -12.12
C GLY A 77 -5.41 7.03 -12.15
N PRO A 78 -5.90 6.68 -13.35
CA PRO A 78 -6.96 5.69 -13.51
C PRO A 78 -6.52 4.32 -12.98
N GLN A 79 -7.50 3.48 -12.63
CA GLN A 79 -7.26 2.08 -12.25
C GLN A 79 -6.31 1.90 -11.04
N GLY A 80 -6.37 2.80 -10.05
CA GLY A 80 -5.54 2.70 -8.85
C GLY A 80 -4.06 3.03 -9.05
N LEU A 81 -3.68 3.58 -10.22
CA LEU A 81 -2.32 4.05 -10.48
C LEU A 81 -1.93 5.14 -9.48
N VAL A 82 -0.82 4.95 -8.78
CA VAL A 82 -0.26 5.97 -7.91
C VAL A 82 1.19 6.24 -8.31
N LYS A 83 1.47 7.51 -8.61
CA LYS A 83 2.81 8.02 -8.88
C LYS A 83 3.16 9.08 -7.86
N VAL A 84 4.44 9.21 -7.57
CA VAL A 84 4.98 10.27 -6.72
C VAL A 84 6.02 11.02 -7.52
N ARG A 85 5.84 12.34 -7.62
CA ARG A 85 6.82 13.26 -8.17
C ARG A 85 7.54 13.96 -7.03
N THR A 86 8.84 13.82 -6.99
CA THR A 86 9.74 14.44 -6.00
C THR A 86 10.60 15.50 -6.68
N TYR A 87 10.99 16.54 -5.95
CA TYR A 87 11.67 17.72 -6.51
C TYR A 87 13.14 17.87 -6.06
N GLY A 88 13.76 16.83 -5.50
CA GLY A 88 15.20 16.82 -5.20
C GLY A 88 15.59 16.97 -3.73
N ARG A 89 14.65 16.84 -2.78
CA ARG A 89 14.95 16.93 -1.35
C ARG A 89 15.49 15.60 -0.80
N PRO A 90 16.73 15.55 -0.28
CA PRO A 90 17.37 14.30 0.18
C PRO A 90 16.83 13.78 1.52
N ASP A 91 16.21 14.60 2.36
CA ASP A 91 15.70 14.16 3.68
C ASP A 91 14.19 13.87 3.69
N LEU A 92 13.60 13.84 2.50
CA LEU A 92 12.18 13.63 2.34
C LEU A 92 11.79 12.21 2.78
N LYS A 93 10.81 12.14 3.67
CA LYS A 93 10.21 10.88 4.14
C LYS A 93 8.88 10.64 3.43
N ILE A 94 8.79 9.53 2.70
CA ILE A 94 7.56 9.09 2.04
C ILE A 94 7.12 7.78 2.67
N VAL A 95 5.90 7.72 3.18
CA VAL A 95 5.29 6.50 3.71
C VAL A 95 4.23 6.04 2.72
N VAL A 96 4.44 4.86 2.15
CA VAL A 96 3.50 4.17 1.28
C VAL A 96 2.78 3.11 2.10
N ARG A 97 1.47 3.24 2.21
CA ARG A 97 0.59 2.24 2.81
C ARG A 97 -0.26 1.63 1.71
N GLN A 98 -0.27 0.31 1.62
CA GLN A 98 -1.10 -0.43 0.69
C GLN A 98 -2.03 -1.33 1.47
N HIS A 99 -3.29 -1.38 1.07
CA HIS A 99 -4.32 -2.12 1.78
C HIS A 99 -5.31 -2.78 0.80
N ALA A 100 -5.72 -4.01 1.10
CA ALA A 100 -6.88 -4.64 0.51
C ALA A 100 -7.72 -5.34 1.61
N PRO A 101 -9.06 -5.31 1.52
CA PRO A 101 -9.93 -5.84 2.56
C PRO A 101 -9.80 -7.37 2.70
N ALA A 102 -10.15 -7.95 3.85
CA ALA A 102 -10.17 -9.41 3.99
C ALA A 102 -11.28 -10.05 3.12
N THR A 103 -11.10 -11.31 2.72
CA THR A 103 -12.17 -12.15 2.14
C THR A 103 -12.52 -13.31 3.07
N SER A 104 -13.44 -14.16 2.64
CA SER A 104 -13.74 -15.44 3.30
C SER A 104 -12.49 -16.31 3.44
N GLU A 105 -11.73 -16.46 2.35
CA GLU A 105 -10.55 -17.34 2.27
C GLU A 105 -9.24 -16.68 2.70
N TYR A 106 -9.17 -15.35 2.67
CA TYR A 106 -7.92 -14.63 2.84
C TYR A 106 -7.97 -13.53 3.92
N LYS A 107 -6.87 -13.38 4.67
CA LYS A 107 -6.67 -12.26 5.62
C LYS A 107 -6.47 -10.94 4.88
N ALA A 108 -6.79 -9.80 5.50
CA ALA A 108 -6.58 -8.49 4.88
C ALA A 108 -5.11 -8.28 4.47
N PHE A 109 -4.89 -7.71 3.29
CA PHE A 109 -3.58 -7.27 2.85
C PHE A 109 -3.28 -5.91 3.46
N SER A 110 -2.15 -5.78 4.16
CA SER A 110 -1.64 -4.50 4.63
C SER A 110 -0.12 -4.47 4.51
N THR A 111 0.42 -3.52 3.77
CA THR A 111 1.85 -3.32 3.62
C THR A 111 2.19 -1.87 3.88
N ARG A 112 3.25 -1.63 4.66
CA ARG A 112 3.78 -0.30 4.94
C ARG A 112 5.24 -0.26 4.50
N SER A 113 5.56 0.62 3.57
CA SER A 113 6.93 0.88 3.13
C SER A 113 7.28 2.33 3.43
N VAL A 114 8.41 2.55 4.11
CA VAL A 114 8.91 3.89 4.42
C VAL A 114 10.10 4.15 3.52
N TYR A 115 10.19 5.35 2.97
CA TYR A 115 11.31 5.79 2.16
C TYR A 115 11.87 7.06 2.77
N VAL A 116 13.18 7.12 2.99
CA VAL A 116 13.89 8.31 3.47
C VAL A 116 15.00 8.59 2.47
N GLY A 117 15.02 9.79 1.89
CA GLY A 117 15.98 10.13 0.82
C GLY A 117 15.91 9.22 -0.39
N GLY A 118 14.71 8.71 -0.64
CA GLY A 118 14.46 7.79 -1.74
C GLY A 118 14.82 6.33 -1.46
N VAL A 119 15.49 6.02 -0.35
CA VAL A 119 15.86 4.65 0.03
C VAL A 119 14.78 4.06 0.94
N LYS A 120 14.36 2.82 0.66
CA LYS A 120 13.41 2.09 1.50
C LYS A 120 14.04 1.76 2.86
N ARG A 121 13.32 2.02 3.94
CA ARG A 121 13.68 1.77 5.35
C ARG A 121 12.66 0.84 5.99
#